data_AF-A0A7Y7N6Q4-F1
#
_entry.id   AF-A0A7Y7N6Q4-F1
#
_cell.length_a   1.000
_cell.length_b   1.000
_cell.length_c   1.000
_cell.angle_alpha   90.00
_cell.angle_beta   90.00
_cell.angle_gamma   90.00
#
_symmetry.space_group_name_H-M   'P 1'
#
loop_
_entity.id
_entity.type
_entity.pdbx_description
1 polymer ?
#
loop_
_entity_poly.entity_id
_entity_poly.type
_entity_poly.pdbx_seq_one_letter_code
_entity_poly.pdbx_strand_id
1 'polypeptide(L)' 'MNTIKKVDHNVTEEEVQKIKNLDWDGYFKSFTNMDESIRTCPKCKVMIFPQQGETEFICKRCEEKIIL' A
#
# COMPACT_ATOMS: atom_id res chain seq x y z
N MET A 1 19.20 18.25 5.22
CA MET A 1 18.11 17.66 6.03
C MET A 1 16.80 18.08 5.41
N ASN A 2 16.08 17.17 4.75
CA ASN A 2 14.77 17.49 4.19
C ASN A 2 13.73 17.37 5.31
N THR A 3 13.17 18.51 5.72
CA THR A 3 12.11 18.57 6.71
C THR A 3 10.85 17.93 6.13
N ILE A 4 10.55 16.70 6.53
CA ILE A 4 9.29 16.02 6.17
C ILE A 4 8.16 16.80 6.84
N LYS A 5 7.44 17.63 6.08
CA LYS A 5 6.21 18.27 6.55
C LYS A 5 5.13 17.19 6.65
N LYS A 6 4.79 16.78 7.87
CA LYS A 6 3.53 16.07 8.11
C LYS A 6 2.40 17.05 7.79
N VAL A 7 1.71 16.80 6.69
CA VAL A 7 0.50 17.52 6.35
C VAL A 7 -0.63 16.81 7.06
N ASP A 8 -1.19 17.47 8.09
CA ASP A 8 -2.37 16.99 8.78
C ASP A 8 -3.57 17.33 7.90
N HIS A 9 -3.88 16.46 6.94
CA HIS A 9 -5.10 16.58 6.15
C HIS A 9 -6.25 16.09 7.03
N ASN A 10 -6.93 17.02 7.70
CA ASN A 10 -8.26 16.76 8.24
C ASN A 10 -9.16 16.38 7.07
N VAL A 11 -9.58 15.12 7.04
CA VAL A 11 -10.54 14.62 6.04
C VAL A 11 -11.88 15.27 6.31
N THR A 12 -12.44 15.92 5.30
CA THR A 12 -13.75 16.57 5.40
C THR A 12 -14.87 15.54 5.38
N GLU A 13 -16.03 15.88 5.95
CA GLU A 13 -17.21 15.00 5.90
C GLU A 13 -17.62 14.69 4.45
N GLU A 14 -17.46 15.64 3.54
CA GLU A 14 -17.73 15.43 2.10
C GLU A 14 -16.82 14.36 1.50
N GLU A 15 -15.53 14.36 1.83
CA GLU A 15 -14.57 13.33 1.39
C GLU A 15 -14.89 11.96 2.01
N VAL A 16 -15.30 11.94 3.29
CA VAL A 16 -15.76 10.71 3.95
C VAL A 16 -16.97 10.12 3.23
N GLN A 17 -17.95 10.95 2.86
CA GLN A 17 -19.13 10.49 2.12
C GLN A 17 -18.78 9.98 0.73
N LYS A 18 -17.83 10.61 0.03
CA LYS A 18 -17.32 10.11 -1.26
C LYS A 18 -16.71 8.71 -1.11
N ILE A 19 -15.85 8.51 -0.10
CA ILE A 19 -15.22 7.22 0.19
C ILE A 19 -16.26 6.14 0.52
N LYS A 20 -17.28 6.47 1.31
CA LYS A 20 -18.36 5.53 1.68
C LYS A 20 -19.20 5.07 0.49
N ASN A 21 -19.35 5.93 -0.52
CA ASN A 21 -20.16 5.66 -1.70
C ASN A 21 -19.37 5.02 -2.86
N LEU A 22 -18.08 4.73 -2.67
CA LEU A 22 -17.30 3.99 -3.68
C LEU A 22 -17.77 2.53 -3.76
N ASP A 23 -17.75 1.99 -4.98
CA ASP A 23 -17.96 0.57 -5.22
C ASP A 23 -16.71 -0.22 -4.81
N TRP A 24 -16.59 -0.47 -3.50
CA TRP A 24 -15.52 -1.26 -2.93
C TRP A 24 -15.51 -2.69 -3.45
N ASP A 25 -16.69 -3.28 -3.68
CA ASP A 25 -16.81 -4.65 -4.18
C ASP A 25 -16.27 -4.76 -5.60
N GLY A 26 -16.61 -3.82 -6.49
CA GLY A 26 -16.04 -3.72 -7.84
C GLY A 26 -14.53 -3.46 -7.81
N TYR A 27 -14.08 -2.56 -6.93
CA TYR A 27 -12.65 -2.29 -6.71
C TYR A 27 -11.90 -3.57 -6.32
N PHE A 28 -12.34 -4.30 -5.30
CA PHE A 28 -11.67 -5.53 -4.86
C PHE A 28 -11.76 -6.65 -5.89
N LYS A 29 -12.88 -6.80 -6.60
CA LYS A 29 -13.02 -7.78 -7.70
C LYS A 29 -12.05 -7.52 -8.85
N SER A 30 -11.64 -6.26 -9.06
CA SER A 30 -10.63 -5.92 -10.08
C SER A 30 -9.22 -6.38 -9.69
N PHE A 31 -8.97 -6.69 -8.42
CA PHE A 31 -7.72 -7.27 -7.93
C PHE A 31 -7.94 -8.71 -7.47
N THR A 32 -8.11 -9.62 -8.44
CA THR A 32 -8.41 -11.04 -8.20
C THR A 32 -7.45 -11.76 -7.26
N ASN A 33 -6.21 -11.29 -7.09
CA ASN A 33 -5.17 -11.92 -6.28
C ASN A 33 -4.43 -10.95 -5.34
N MET A 34 -5.10 -9.87 -4.88
CA MET A 34 -4.41 -8.84 -4.08
C MET A 34 -3.84 -9.42 -2.78
N ASP A 35 -4.55 -10.34 -2.12
CA ASP A 35 -4.13 -10.92 -0.83
C ASP A 35 -3.01 -11.96 -0.95
N GLU A 36 -2.94 -12.71 -2.06
CA GLU A 36 -1.92 -13.76 -2.24
C GLU A 36 -0.52 -13.18 -2.53
N SER A 37 -0.45 -11.92 -2.99
CA SER A 37 0.81 -11.25 -3.28
C SER A 37 1.34 -10.40 -2.12
N ILE A 38 0.55 -10.16 -1.06
CA ILE A 38 1.00 -9.34 0.08
C ILE A 38 2.11 -10.10 0.81
N ARG A 39 3.31 -9.51 0.80
CA ARG A 39 4.46 -10.01 1.53
C ARG A 39 4.81 -9.08 2.67
N THR A 40 5.54 -9.61 3.64
CA THR A 40 6.15 -8.79 4.69
C THR A 40 7.66 -8.78 4.53
N CYS A 41 8.26 -7.61 4.74
CA CYS A 41 9.71 -7.52 4.81
C CYS A 41 10.22 -8.42 5.95
N PRO A 42 11.16 -9.36 5.70
CA PRO A 42 11.61 -10.29 6.71
C PRO A 42 12.28 -9.58 7.91
N LYS A 43 12.94 -8.44 7.64
CA LYS A 43 13.74 -7.67 8.59
C LYS A 43 12.93 -6.66 9.42
N CYS A 44 12.07 -5.87 8.78
CA CYS A 44 11.34 -4.79 9.45
C CYS A 44 9.81 -4.98 9.50
N LYS A 45 9.30 -6.11 9.01
CA LYS A 45 7.89 -6.53 9.04
C LYS A 45 6.90 -5.56 8.39
N VAL A 46 7.39 -4.61 7.57
CA VAL A 46 6.51 -3.73 6.78
C VAL A 46 5.81 -4.55 5.69
N MET A 47 4.54 -4.23 5.42
CA MET A 47 3.79 -4.85 4.32
C MET A 47 4.31 -4.36 2.97
N ILE A 48 4.38 -5.27 2.01
CA ILE A 48 4.86 -5.09 0.66
C ILE A 48 3.74 -5.56 -0.26
N PHE A 49 3.40 -4.71 -1.22
CA PHE A 49 2.40 -4.96 -2.24
C PHE A 49 3.13 -5.03 -3.59
N PRO A 50 3.73 -6.20 -3.93
CA PRO A 50 4.43 -6.36 -5.19
C PRO A 50 3.43 -6.32 -6.34
N GLN A 51 3.81 -5.66 -7.43
CA GLN A 51 3.03 -5.68 -8.67
C GLN A 51 3.18 -7.03 -9.36
N GLN A 52 2.16 -7.45 -10.11
CA GLN A 52 2.23 -8.69 -10.88
C GLN A 52 3.40 -8.64 -11.86
N GLY A 53 4.33 -9.61 -11.75
CA GLY A 53 5.52 -9.70 -12.59
C GLY A 53 6.81 -9.14 -11.96
N GLU A 54 6.74 -8.51 -10.78
CA GLU A 54 7.95 -8.14 -10.05
C GLU A 54 8.62 -9.38 -9.44
N THR A 55 9.93 -9.50 -9.62
CA THR A 55 10.76 -10.60 -9.05
C THR A 55 11.64 -10.13 -7.91
N GLU A 56 11.81 -8.82 -7.76
CA GLU A 56 12.59 -8.20 -6.71
C GLU A 56 11.96 -6.90 -6.22
N PHE A 57 12.14 -6.62 -4.93
CA PHE A 57 11.66 -5.41 -4.29
C PHE A 57 12.67 -4.92 -3.27
N ILE A 58 12.95 -3.61 -3.24
CA ILE A 58 13.79 -3.00 -2.20
C ILE A 58 12.90 -2.38 -1.13
N CYS A 59 13.02 -2.85 0.11
CA CYS A 59 12.25 -2.34 1.23
C CYS A 59 12.61 -0.88 1.52
N LYS A 60 11.72 0.06 1.23
CA LYS A 60 11.93 1.50 1.47
C LYS A 60 12.19 1.90 2.93
N ARG A 61 11.91 1.02 3.89
CA ARG A 61 12.13 1.28 5.33
C ARG A 61 13.50 0.84 5.83
N CYS A 62 14.04 -0.26 5.32
CA CYS A 62 15.27 -0.86 5.85
C CYS A 62 16.29 -1.25 4.77
N GLU A 63 16.00 -0.84 3.53
CA GLU A 63 16.81 -1.02 2.31
C GLU A 63 17.13 -2.48 1.96
N GLU A 64 16.47 -3.42 2.63
CA GLU A 64 16.63 -4.84 2.37
C GLU A 64 16.10 -5.19 0.98
N LYS A 65 16.93 -5.87 0.19
CA LYS A 65 16.52 -6.45 -1.09
C LYS A 65 15.76 -7.75 -0.82
N ILE A 66 14.55 -7.84 -1.34
CA ILE A 66 13.63 -8.96 -1.14
C ILE A 66 13.38 -9.58 -2.50
N ILE A 67 13.67 -10.87 -2.61
CA ILE A 67 13.31 -11.67 -3.78
C ILE A 67 11.89 -12.19 -3.55
N LEU A 68 11.01 -11.90 -4.50
CA LEU A 68 9.60 -12.27 -4.48
C LEU A 68 9.41 -13.69 -5.02
#